data_AF-A0A924WSS8-F1
#
_entry.id   AF-A0A924WSS8-F1
#
_cell.length_a   1.000
_cell.length_b   1.000
_cell.length_c   1.000
_cell.angle_alpha   90.00
_cell.angle_beta   90.00
_cell.angle_gamma   90.00
#
_symmetry.space_group_name_H-M   'P 1'
#
loop_
_entity.id
_entity.type
_entity.pdbx_description
1 polymer ?
#
loop_
_entity_poly.entity_id
_entity_poly.type
_entity_poly.pdbx_seq_one_letter_code
_entity_poly.pdbx_strand_id
1 'polypeptide(L)'
;RLGATRARQRGLAPGVVLAADTEVIVDGEALGKPRDADAATQMLMRLSGRAHEVLSAVAVAASETLIDLRMTRNVVEMKTLDATEVRRYVASGEALDKAGGYAIQGTGAIFVTRIEGSYSAVMGLPLFETAELLRRAGFDLP
;
A
#
# COMPACT_ATOMS: atom_id res chain seq x y z
N ARG A 1 -12.56 2.82 -12.82
CA ARG A 1 -13.99 2.44 -13.01
C ARG A 1 -14.73 2.25 -11.66
N LEU A 2 -14.24 1.43 -10.73
CA LEU A 2 -14.87 1.23 -9.40
C LEU A 2 -14.98 2.51 -8.56
N GLY A 3 -13.92 3.34 -8.49
CA GLY A 3 -13.92 4.59 -7.71
C GLY A 3 -14.99 5.60 -8.13
N ALA A 4 -15.09 5.91 -9.42
CA ALA A 4 -16.10 6.85 -9.95
C ALA A 4 -17.54 6.35 -9.75
N THR A 5 -17.75 5.04 -9.86
CA THR A 5 -19.05 4.41 -9.59
C THR A 5 -19.44 4.58 -8.11
N ARG A 6 -18.51 4.31 -7.18
CA ARG A 6 -18.73 4.50 -5.74
C ARG A 6 -19.00 5.97 -5.38
N ALA A 7 -18.32 6.92 -6.02
CA ALA A 7 -18.56 8.34 -5.79
C ALA A 7 -20.01 8.75 -6.11
N ARG A 8 -20.54 8.27 -7.25
CA ARG A 8 -21.96 8.49 -7.61
C ARG A 8 -22.93 7.81 -6.68
N GLN A 9 -22.67 6.55 -6.32
CA GLN A 9 -23.52 5.80 -5.36
C GLN A 9 -23.62 6.51 -4.00
N ARG A 10 -22.60 7.30 -3.63
CA ARG A 10 -22.57 8.10 -2.42
C ARG A 10 -23.17 9.51 -2.59
N GLY A 11 -23.69 9.85 -3.77
CA GLY A 11 -24.28 11.16 -4.05
C GLY A 11 -23.27 12.31 -4.00
N LEU A 12 -21.99 12.04 -4.22
CA LEU A 12 -20.96 13.09 -4.22
C LEU A 12 -21.11 13.99 -5.46
N ALA A 13 -20.78 15.27 -5.29
CA ALA A 13 -20.78 16.24 -6.38
C ALA A 13 -19.84 15.79 -7.52
N PRO A 14 -20.12 16.16 -8.79
CA PRO A 14 -19.21 15.90 -9.89
C PRO A 14 -17.81 16.46 -9.61
N GLY A 15 -16.78 15.67 -9.89
CA GLY A 15 -15.41 16.04 -9.61
C GLY A 15 -14.40 15.02 -10.09
N VAL A 16 -13.13 15.28 -9.77
CA VAL A 16 -12.02 14.37 -10.07
C VAL A 16 -11.94 13.31 -8.99
N VAL A 17 -11.89 12.05 -9.41
CA VAL A 17 -11.80 10.89 -8.53
C VAL A 17 -10.40 10.31 -8.63
N LEU A 18 -9.72 10.26 -7.49
CA LEU A 18 -8.48 9.51 -7.30
C LEU A 18 -8.80 8.16 -6.66
N ALA A 19 -8.22 7.10 -7.20
CA ALA A 19 -8.24 5.78 -6.59
C ALA A 19 -6.81 5.24 -6.55
N ALA A 20 -6.43 4.63 -5.43
CA ALA A 20 -5.15 3.95 -5.28
C ALA A 20 -5.36 2.56 -4.69
N ASP A 21 -4.43 1.65 -5.01
CA ASP A 21 -4.39 0.30 -4.48
C ASP A 21 -2.92 -0.14 -4.33
N THR A 22 -2.66 -0.95 -3.31
CA THR A 22 -1.30 -1.37 -2.94
C THR A 22 -1.28 -2.83 -2.54
N GLU A 23 -0.32 -3.56 -3.09
CA GLU A 23 -0.17 -5.00 -2.89
C GLU A 23 1.26 -5.33 -2.46
N VAL A 24 1.39 -6.23 -1.48
CA VAL A 24 2.66 -6.76 -1.00
C VAL A 24 2.88 -8.12 -1.66
N ILE A 25 4.02 -8.33 -2.31
CA ILE A 25 4.34 -9.55 -3.04
C ILE A 25 5.66 -10.13 -2.54
N VAL A 26 5.66 -11.41 -2.16
CA VAL A 26 6.87 -12.16 -1.81
C VAL A 26 6.83 -13.51 -2.51
N ASP A 27 7.94 -13.91 -3.15
CA ASP A 27 8.04 -15.14 -3.95
C ASP A 27 6.99 -15.27 -5.07
N GLY A 28 6.58 -14.14 -5.65
CA GLY A 28 5.54 -14.10 -6.69
C GLY A 28 4.11 -14.27 -6.15
N GLU A 29 3.92 -14.34 -4.83
CA GLU A 29 2.60 -14.44 -4.20
C GLU A 29 2.19 -13.13 -3.53
N ALA A 30 0.96 -12.71 -3.78
CA ALA A 30 0.36 -11.57 -3.10
C ALA A 30 -0.04 -11.91 -1.65
N LEU A 31 0.41 -11.08 -0.71
CA LEU A 31 -0.01 -11.12 0.68
C LEU A 31 -1.09 -10.06 0.92
N GLY A 32 -2.35 -10.52 0.99
CA GLY A 32 -3.46 -9.69 1.44
C GLY A 32 -3.40 -9.38 2.93
N LYS A 33 -4.52 -8.91 3.48
CA LYS A 33 -4.66 -8.74 4.94
C LYS A 33 -4.71 -10.11 5.63
N PRO A 34 -4.02 -10.30 6.77
CA PRO A 34 -4.13 -11.54 7.51
C PRO A 34 -5.56 -11.69 8.05
N ARG A 35 -6.09 -12.91 8.01
CA ARG A 35 -7.45 -13.21 8.50
C ARG A 35 -7.52 -13.27 10.03
N ASP A 36 -6.39 -13.59 10.67
CA ASP A 36 -6.23 -13.83 12.11
C ASP A 36 -4.75 -13.61 12.52
N ALA A 37 -4.47 -13.72 13.81
CA ALA A 37 -3.13 -13.53 14.39
C ALA A 37 -2.10 -14.58 13.91
N ASP A 38 -2.55 -15.81 13.64
CA ASP A 38 -1.68 -16.87 13.15
C ASP A 38 -1.25 -16.60 11.70
N ALA A 39 -2.19 -16.16 10.86
CA ALA A 39 -1.90 -15.71 9.50
C ALA A 39 -0.95 -14.50 9.49
N ALA A 40 -1.12 -13.54 10.41
CA ALA A 40 -0.21 -12.41 10.55
C ALA A 40 1.21 -12.87 10.91
N THR A 41 1.33 -13.82 11.85
CA THR A 41 2.61 -14.42 12.24
C THR A 41 3.27 -15.11 11.05
N GLN A 42 2.52 -15.92 10.28
CA GLN A 42 3.03 -16.61 9.10
C GLN A 42 3.51 -15.62 8.03
N MET A 43 2.74 -14.56 7.76
CA MET A 43 3.15 -13.51 6.82
C MET A 43 4.45 -12.83 7.27
N LEU A 44 4.55 -12.38 8.52
CA LEU A 44 5.76 -11.75 9.05
C LEU A 44 6.98 -12.67 8.98
N MET A 45 6.81 -13.96 9.28
CA MET A 45 7.89 -14.94 9.17
C MET A 45 8.32 -15.17 7.70
N ARG A 46 7.41 -15.07 6.73
CA ARG A 46 7.75 -15.14 5.30
C ARG A 46 8.58 -13.94 4.82
N LEU A 47 8.39 -12.77 5.42
CA LEU A 47 9.10 -11.53 5.08
C LEU A 47 10.40 -11.34 5.87
N SER A 48 10.52 -11.96 7.04
CA SER A 48 11.68 -11.86 7.94
C SER A 48 13.01 -12.12 7.24
N GLY A 49 13.93 -11.14 7.32
CA GLY A 49 15.29 -11.24 6.80
C GLY A 49 15.37 -11.22 5.27
N ARG A 50 14.32 -10.77 4.58
CA ARG A 50 14.18 -10.86 3.13
C ARG A 50 13.71 -9.53 2.54
N ALA A 51 13.94 -9.41 1.24
CA ALA A 51 13.34 -8.38 0.41
C ALA A 51 12.03 -8.89 -0.19
N HIS A 52 11.05 -8.00 -0.30
CA HIS A 52 9.77 -8.23 -0.94
C HIS A 52 9.34 -6.99 -1.72
N GLU A 53 8.35 -7.16 -2.59
CA GLU A 53 7.89 -6.11 -3.48
C GLU A 53 6.63 -5.45 -2.92
N VAL A 54 6.52 -4.15 -3.14
CA VAL A 54 5.30 -3.41 -2.89
C VAL A 54 4.92 -2.70 -4.18
N LEU A 55 3.87 -3.22 -4.82
CA LEU A 55 3.28 -2.62 -6.00
C LEU A 55 2.22 -1.61 -5.56
N SER A 56 2.22 -0.43 -6.16
CA SER A 56 1.17 0.55 -5.88
C SER A 56 0.74 1.23 -7.17
N ALA A 57 -0.56 1.26 -7.37
CA ALA A 57 -1.18 1.91 -8.52
C ALA A 57 -2.01 3.10 -8.06
N VAL A 58 -2.00 4.17 -8.85
CA VAL A 58 -2.88 5.33 -8.69
C VAL A 58 -3.54 5.63 -10.04
N ALA A 59 -4.84 5.89 -10.01
CA ALA A 59 -5.64 6.24 -11.17
C ALA A 59 -6.44 7.51 -10.87
N VAL A 60 -6.46 8.43 -11.84
CA VAL A 60 -7.26 9.65 -11.76
C VAL A 60 -8.28 9.64 -12.89
N ALA A 61 -9.54 9.95 -12.56
CA ALA A 61 -10.65 10.00 -13.51
C ALA A 61 -11.50 11.25 -13.30
N ALA A 62 -12.05 11.80 -14.38
CA ALA A 62 -12.99 12.92 -14.36
C ALA A 62 -14.19 12.58 -15.26
N SER A 63 -15.41 12.86 -14.80
CA SER A 63 -16.64 12.61 -15.57
C SER A 63 -16.70 11.18 -16.17
N GLU A 64 -16.32 10.19 -15.36
CA GLU A 64 -16.23 8.76 -15.73
C GLU A 64 -15.13 8.35 -16.72
N THR A 65 -14.41 9.32 -17.26
CA THR A 65 -13.28 9.10 -18.16
C THR A 65 -12.00 8.97 -17.33
N LEU A 66 -11.25 7.88 -17.55
CA LEU A 66 -9.92 7.73 -16.98
C LEU A 66 -9.01 8.78 -17.63
N ILE A 67 -8.37 9.62 -16.81
CA ILE A 67 -7.36 10.57 -17.29
C ILE A 67 -6.07 9.79 -17.56
N ASP A 68 -5.52 9.13 -16.54
CA ASP A 68 -4.32 8.30 -16.65
C ASP A 68 -4.21 7.41 -15.39
N LEU A 69 -3.38 6.36 -15.47
CA LEU A 69 -3.06 5.41 -14.41
C LEU A 69 -1.55 5.22 -14.36
N ARG A 70 -0.98 5.27 -13.15
CA ARG A 70 0.45 5.00 -12.90
C ARG A 70 0.62 3.87 -11.93
N MET A 71 1.64 3.06 -12.15
CA MET A 71 2.03 1.97 -11.28
C MET A 71 3.50 2.12 -10.92
N THR A 72 3.81 1.92 -9.65
CA THR A 72 5.16 1.90 -9.11
C THR A 72 5.46 0.52 -8.55
N ARG A 73 6.71 0.10 -8.70
CA ARG A 73 7.27 -1.10 -8.09
C ARG A 73 8.36 -0.67 -7.14
N ASN A 74 8.23 -1.08 -5.89
CA ASN A 74 9.15 -0.73 -4.81
C ASN A 74 9.65 -2.01 -4.15
N VAL A 75 10.85 -1.99 -3.61
CA VAL A 75 11.41 -3.09 -2.83
C VAL A 75 11.53 -2.65 -1.38
N VAL A 76 11.06 -3.49 -0.46
CA VAL A 76 11.23 -3.30 0.99
C VAL A 76 12.00 -4.50 1.51
N GLU A 77 13.00 -4.25 2.35
CA GLU A 77 13.79 -5.29 3.01
C GLU A 77 13.57 -5.23 4.51
N MET A 78 13.37 -6.40 5.12
CA MET A 78 13.25 -6.52 6.56
C MET A 78 14.49 -7.13 7.19
N LYS A 79 14.77 -6.73 8.43
CA LYS A 79 15.70 -7.47 9.30
C LYS A 79 15.15 -8.88 9.57
N THR A 80 16.02 -9.79 10.00
CA THR A 80 15.57 -11.06 10.57
C THR A 80 14.76 -10.77 11.85
N LEU A 81 13.54 -11.28 11.89
CA LEU A 81 12.62 -11.15 13.01
C LEU A 81 12.78 -12.35 13.92
N ASP A 82 12.84 -12.10 15.22
CA ASP A 82 12.72 -13.18 16.20
C ASP A 82 11.25 -13.42 16.59
N ALA A 83 10.98 -14.60 17.14
CA ALA A 83 9.62 -15.00 17.50
C ALA A 83 8.98 -14.07 18.55
N THR A 84 9.78 -13.44 19.42
CA THR A 84 9.28 -12.52 20.45
C THR A 84 8.84 -11.19 19.84
N GLU A 85 9.60 -10.67 18.89
CA GLU A 85 9.23 -9.47 18.12
C GLU A 85 7.92 -9.68 17.37
N VAL A 86 7.80 -10.79 16.65
CA VAL A 86 6.58 -11.13 15.90
C VAL A 86 5.38 -11.23 16.84
N ARG A 87 5.50 -11.96 17.96
CA ARG A 87 4.40 -12.07 18.94
C ARG A 87 3.98 -10.71 19.50
N ARG A 88 4.94 -9.85 19.86
CA ARG A 88 4.64 -8.52 20.40
C ARG A 88 3.94 -7.62 19.38
N TYR A 89 4.40 -7.66 18.13
CA TYR A 89 3.80 -6.86 17.06
C TYR A 89 2.40 -7.34 16.69
N VAL A 90 2.18 -8.64 16.57
CA VAL A 90 0.84 -9.19 16.32
C VAL A 90 -0.11 -8.85 17.49
N ALA A 91 0.38 -8.93 18.74
CA ALA A 91 -0.41 -8.55 19.92
C ALA A 91 -0.77 -7.06 19.99
N SER A 92 -0.07 -6.17 19.28
CA SER A 92 -0.46 -4.75 19.19
C SER A 92 -1.72 -4.54 18.35
N GLY A 93 -2.11 -5.52 17.54
CA GLY A 93 -3.23 -5.46 16.60
C GLY A 93 -2.92 -4.73 15.29
N GLU A 94 -1.75 -4.07 15.17
CA GLU A 94 -1.40 -3.26 13.99
C GLU A 94 -1.33 -4.10 12.72
N ALA A 95 -0.88 -5.35 12.82
CA ALA A 95 -0.73 -6.27 11.70
C ALA A 95 -2.07 -6.63 11.00
N LEU A 96 -3.18 -6.64 11.73
CA LEU A 96 -4.42 -7.32 11.30
C LEU A 96 -5.13 -6.64 10.11
N ASP A 97 -4.94 -5.34 9.94
CA ASP A 97 -5.57 -4.56 8.87
C ASP A 97 -4.59 -4.22 7.72
N LYS A 98 -3.43 -4.89 7.65
CA LYS A 98 -2.36 -4.52 6.72
C LYS A 98 -2.01 -5.67 5.78
N ALA A 99 -1.94 -5.36 4.49
CA ALA A 99 -1.40 -6.29 3.51
C ALA A 99 0.04 -6.69 3.90
N GLY A 100 0.37 -7.97 3.83
CA GLY A 100 1.66 -8.47 4.32
C GLY A 100 1.84 -8.47 5.84
N GLY A 101 0.82 -8.07 6.61
CA GLY A 101 0.83 -8.13 8.06
C GLY A 101 1.75 -7.11 8.75
N TYR A 102 2.14 -6.02 8.09
CA TYR A 102 2.91 -4.93 8.71
C TYR A 102 2.55 -3.54 8.16
N ALA A 103 2.82 -2.48 8.93
CA ALA A 103 2.67 -1.10 8.49
C ALA A 103 3.97 -0.31 8.64
N ILE A 104 4.42 0.29 7.53
CA ILE A 104 5.66 1.08 7.49
C ILE A 104 5.53 2.47 8.13
N GLN A 105 4.30 2.96 8.29
CA GLN A 105 3.98 4.19 9.02
C GLN A 105 3.74 3.98 10.52
N GLY A 106 3.74 2.73 10.98
CA GLY A 106 3.45 2.34 12.37
C GLY A 106 4.66 1.71 13.06
N THR A 107 4.40 0.93 14.10
CA THR A 107 5.47 0.23 14.85
C THR A 107 6.19 -0.81 14.01
N GLY A 108 5.58 -1.28 12.91
CA GLY A 108 6.22 -2.19 11.95
C GLY A 108 7.44 -1.59 11.23
N ALA A 109 7.60 -0.26 11.25
CA ALA A 109 8.75 0.42 10.67
C ALA A 109 10.10 -0.07 11.24
N ILE A 110 10.14 -0.51 12.50
CA ILE A 110 11.35 -1.00 13.16
C ILE A 110 11.90 -2.30 12.55
N PHE A 111 11.09 -2.97 11.73
CA PHE A 111 11.49 -4.18 11.02
C PHE A 111 12.16 -3.89 9.67
N VAL A 112 11.95 -2.71 9.10
CA VAL A 112 12.42 -2.36 7.76
C VAL A 112 13.85 -1.85 7.82
N THR A 113 14.75 -2.49 7.09
CA THR A 113 16.17 -2.12 6.98
C THR A 113 16.45 -1.29 5.74
N ARG A 114 15.65 -1.46 4.68
CA ARG A 114 15.88 -0.78 3.40
C ARG A 114 14.58 -0.62 2.61
N ILE A 115 14.50 0.49 1.88
CA ILE A 115 13.45 0.74 0.88
C ILE A 115 14.16 1.20 -0.39
N GLU A 116 13.85 0.56 -1.52
CA GLU A 116 14.19 1.05 -2.85
C GLU A 116 12.92 1.47 -3.58
N GLY A 117 12.86 2.73 -4.02
CA GLY A 117 11.69 3.32 -4.65
C GLY A 117 11.03 4.39 -3.78
N SER A 118 9.71 4.49 -3.85
CA SER A 118 8.90 5.54 -3.22
C SER A 118 8.33 5.08 -1.88
N TYR A 119 8.78 5.72 -0.78
CA TYR A 119 8.19 5.53 0.55
C TYR A 119 6.67 5.78 0.55
N SER A 120 6.22 6.84 -0.12
CA SER A 120 4.79 7.17 -0.21
C SER A 120 3.98 6.10 -0.94
N ALA A 121 4.55 5.50 -1.99
CA ALA A 121 3.94 4.35 -2.66
C ALA A 121 3.80 3.17 -1.70
N VAL A 122 4.86 2.82 -0.98
CA VAL A 122 4.83 1.75 0.03
C VAL A 122 3.78 1.99 1.12
N MET A 123 3.58 3.25 1.53
CA MET A 123 2.51 3.62 2.47
C MET A 123 1.09 3.44 1.92
N GLY A 124 0.91 3.44 0.59
CA GLY A 124 -0.40 3.26 -0.05
C GLY A 124 -0.77 4.26 -1.14
N LEU A 125 0.02 5.33 -1.34
CA LEU A 125 -0.26 6.35 -2.34
C LEU A 125 1.04 6.93 -2.92
N PRO A 126 1.40 6.57 -4.16
CA PRO A 126 2.60 7.11 -4.83
C PRO A 126 2.41 8.62 -5.09
N LEU A 127 2.90 9.48 -4.18
CA LEU A 127 2.57 10.91 -4.17
C LEU A 127 3.18 11.67 -5.37
N PHE A 128 4.34 11.25 -5.84
CA PHE A 128 4.98 11.84 -7.03
C PHE A 128 4.08 11.65 -8.26
N GLU A 129 3.72 10.40 -8.57
CA GLU A 129 2.85 10.04 -9.68
C GLU A 129 1.44 10.63 -9.50
N THR A 130 0.95 10.65 -8.26
CA THR A 130 -0.33 11.30 -7.92
C THR A 130 -0.33 12.77 -8.29
N ALA A 131 0.75 13.50 -7.96
CA ALA A 131 0.85 14.92 -8.30
C ALA A 131 0.88 15.14 -9.82
N GLU A 132 1.62 14.31 -10.56
CA GLU A 132 1.61 14.38 -12.04
C GLU A 132 0.22 14.12 -12.62
N LEU A 133 -0.51 13.13 -12.09
CA LEU A 133 -1.87 12.83 -12.54
C LEU A 133 -2.87 13.93 -12.21
N LEU A 134 -2.77 14.55 -11.03
CA LEU A 134 -3.63 15.66 -10.64
C LEU A 134 -3.34 16.92 -11.46
N ARG A 135 -2.07 17.21 -11.80
CA ARG A 135 -1.74 18.30 -12.73
C ARG A 135 -2.39 18.10 -14.10
N ARG A 136 -2.42 16.86 -14.61
CA ARG A 136 -3.14 16.52 -15.87
C ARG A 136 -4.65 16.71 -15.75
N ALA A 137 -5.20 16.59 -14.55
CA ALA A 137 -6.60 16.85 -14.25
C ALA A 137 -6.90 18.35 -13.99
N GLY A 138 -5.91 19.25 -14.15
CA GLY A 138 -6.07 20.69 -14.03
C GLY A 138 -5.89 21.24 -12.63
N PHE A 139 -5.35 20.48 -11.68
CA PHE A 139 -4.99 20.98 -10.36
C PHE A 139 -3.61 21.63 -10.37
N ASP A 140 -3.50 22.78 -9.73
CA ASP A 140 -2.21 23.40 -9.44
C ASP A 140 -1.66 22.82 -8.14
N LEU A 141 -0.45 22.26 -8.20
CA LEU A 141 0.23 21.60 -7.10
C LEU A 141 1.65 22.15 -7.00
N PRO A 142 2.18 22.36 -5.78
CA PRO A 142 3.48 23.00 -5.54
C PRO A 142 4.63 22.39 -6.33
#